data_AF-A0A202DYC0-F1
#
_entry.id   AF-A0A202DYC0-F1
#
_cell.length_a   1.000
_cell.length_b   1.000
_cell.length_c   1.000
_cell.angle_alpha   90.00
_cell.angle_beta   90.00
_cell.angle_gamma   90.00
#
_symmetry.space_group_name_H-M   'P 1'
#
loop_
_entity.id
_entity.type
_entity.pdbx_description
1 polymer ?
#
loop_
_entity_poly.entity_id
_entity_poly.type
_entity_poly.pdbx_seq_one_letter_code
_entity_poly.pdbx_strand_id
1 'polypeptide(L)'
;MFDEAKHFSEGLAVVKIDGRYGYIDRMGTFVVPPQFLVANKFSDGLAVVRIGHDLWSSSFGAIDRNGKLLFEYNEFGSIGPFSEGLAVANSGEVNEAGEPLFG
;
A
#
# COMPACT_ATOMS: atom_id res chain seq x y z
N MET A 1 -10.80 3.38 20.97
CA MET A 1 -10.09 2.26 21.62
C MET A 1 -9.27 1.59 20.52
N PHE A 2 -8.00 1.25 20.75
CA PHE A 2 -7.16 0.62 19.72
C PHE A 2 -7.26 -0.89 19.82
N ASP A 3 -7.35 -1.57 18.67
CA ASP A 3 -7.47 -3.03 18.61
C ASP A 3 -6.10 -3.71 18.80
N GLU A 4 -5.03 -3.08 18.32
CA GLU A 4 -3.64 -3.55 18.41
C GLU A 4 -2.70 -2.35 18.33
N ALA A 5 -1.62 -2.34 19.13
CA ALA A 5 -0.57 -1.34 19.05
C ALA A 5 0.80 -2.02 19.09
N LYS A 6 1.65 -1.76 18.10
CA LYS A 6 3.05 -2.24 18.08
C LYS A 6 3.97 -1.23 18.77
N HIS A 7 5.13 -1.70 19.23
CA HIS A 7 6.14 -0.84 19.83
C HIS A 7 6.56 0.29 18.87
N PHE A 8 6.89 1.46 19.42
CA PHE A 8 7.42 2.58 18.64
C PHE A 8 8.72 2.18 17.93
N SER A 9 8.81 2.51 16.65
CA SER A 9 10.03 2.46 15.84
C SER A 9 10.19 3.80 15.15
N GLU A 10 11.37 4.40 15.24
CA GLU A 10 11.67 5.70 14.63
C GLU A 10 10.70 6.84 15.03
N GLY A 11 10.10 6.73 16.22
CA GLY A 11 9.15 7.73 16.73
C GLY A 11 7.69 7.50 16.33
N LEU A 12 7.39 6.46 15.54
CA LEU A 12 6.04 6.10 15.13
C LEU A 12 5.65 4.70 15.63
N ALA A 13 4.40 4.52 16.03
CA ALA A 13 3.83 3.23 16.38
C ALA A 13 2.71 2.86 15.41
N VAL A 14 2.69 1.59 15.01
CA VAL A 14 1.56 1.03 14.25
C VAL A 14 0.40 0.83 15.20
N VAL A 15 -0.78 1.30 14.82
CA VAL A 15 -2.04 1.06 15.53
C VAL A 15 -3.09 0.50 14.60
N LYS A 16 -3.98 -0.32 15.14
CA LYS A 16 -5.14 -0.87 14.45
C LYS A 16 -6.43 -0.29 15.02
N ILE A 17 -7.31 0.18 14.16
CA ILE A 17 -8.67 0.62 14.48
C ILE A 17 -9.61 0.09 13.39
N ASP A 18 -10.71 -0.53 13.79
CA ASP A 18 -11.78 -1.00 12.90
C ASP A 18 -11.24 -1.90 11.76
N GLY A 19 -10.26 -2.74 12.10
CA GLY A 19 -9.63 -3.65 11.14
C GLY A 19 -8.58 -3.03 10.20
N ARG A 20 -8.37 -1.71 10.25
CA ARG A 20 -7.40 -0.97 9.44
C ARG A 20 -6.21 -0.55 10.28
N TYR A 21 -5.02 -0.51 9.67
CA TYR A 21 -3.79 -0.08 10.30
C TYR A 21 -3.41 1.36 9.88
N GLY A 22 -2.90 2.10 10.85
CA GLY A 22 -2.34 3.45 10.70
C GLY A 22 -1.14 3.65 11.60
N TYR A 23 -0.65 4.89 11.69
CA TYR A 23 0.53 5.24 12.47
C TYR A 23 0.28 6.46 13.35
N ILE A 24 0.71 6.36 14.60
CA ILE A 24 0.64 7.44 15.58
C ILE A 24 2.05 7.85 16.03
N ASP A 25 2.20 9.11 16.41
CA ASP A 25 3.37 9.63 17.09
C ASP A 25 3.37 9.25 18.60
N ARG A 26 4.42 9.67 19.31
CA ARG A 26 4.56 9.45 20.77
C ARG A 26 3.52 10.18 21.62
N MET A 27 2.85 11.18 21.05
CA MET A 27 1.77 11.92 21.71
C MET A 27 0.41 11.23 21.52
N GLY A 28 0.37 10.15 20.73
CA GLY A 28 -0.88 9.45 20.37
C GLY A 28 -1.63 10.10 19.21
N THR A 29 -1.02 11.05 18.51
CA THR A 29 -1.61 11.74 17.36
C THR A 29 -1.40 10.92 16.10
N PHE A 30 -2.42 10.80 15.25
CA PHE A 30 -2.27 10.16 13.95
C PHE A 30 -1.36 10.98 13.03
N VAL A 31 -0.26 10.35 12.61
CA VAL A 31 0.56 10.82 11.49
C VAL A 31 0.01 10.25 10.19
N VAL A 32 -0.44 8.99 10.22
CA VAL A 32 -1.12 8.35 9.10
C VAL A 32 -2.41 7.72 9.61
N PRO A 33 -3.59 8.18 9.17
CA PRO A 33 -4.86 7.61 9.59
C PRO A 33 -4.97 6.11 9.24
N PRO A 34 -5.77 5.31 9.99
CA PRO A 34 -6.01 3.91 9.68
C PRO A 34 -6.61 3.73 8.28
N GLN A 35 -5.84 3.14 7.37
CA GLN A 35 -6.27 2.92 5.98
C GLN A 35 -5.71 1.62 5.37
N PHE A 36 -4.63 1.09 5.94
CA PHE A 36 -3.94 -0.10 5.42
C PHE A 36 -4.58 -1.38 5.93
N LEU A 37 -4.56 -2.44 5.12
CA LEU A 37 -4.96 -3.77 5.55
C LEU A 37 -3.92 -4.41 6.46
N VAL A 38 -2.64 -4.09 6.22
CA VAL A 38 -1.49 -4.51 7.03
C VAL A 38 -0.48 -3.38 7.07
N ALA A 39 0.16 -3.17 8.23
CA ALA A 39 1.25 -2.21 8.38
C ALA A 39 2.39 -2.81 9.22
N ASN A 40 3.62 -2.62 8.74
CA ASN A 40 4.84 -2.94 9.45
C ASN A 40 5.41 -1.71 10.18
N LYS A 41 6.30 -1.94 11.14
CA LYS A 41 7.03 -0.85 11.79
C LYS A 41 7.94 -0.14 10.78
N PHE A 42 8.20 1.15 11.01
CA PHE A 42 9.22 1.87 10.26
C PHE A 42 10.62 1.29 10.53
N SER A 43 11.41 1.20 9.47
CA SER A 43 12.81 0.82 9.46
C SER A 43 13.50 1.53 8.31
N ASP A 44 14.58 2.25 8.61
CA ASP A 44 15.34 3.06 7.65
C ASP A 44 14.46 4.10 6.93
N GLY A 45 13.53 4.72 7.67
CA GLY A 45 12.60 5.72 7.14
C GLY A 45 11.47 5.16 6.26
N LEU A 46 11.39 3.84 6.08
CA LEU A 46 10.38 3.16 5.26
C LEU A 46 9.53 2.19 6.06
N ALA A 47 8.28 2.00 5.65
CA ALA A 47 7.43 0.93 6.15
C ALA A 47 6.71 0.23 5.01
N VAL A 48 6.68 -1.11 5.07
CA VAL A 48 5.89 -1.92 4.14
C VAL A 48 4.45 -1.96 4.64
N VAL A 49 3.52 -1.69 3.72
CA VAL A 49 2.08 -1.70 3.95
C VAL A 49 1.38 -2.55 2.90
N ARG A 50 0.16 -3.00 3.24
CA ARG A 50 -0.75 -3.64 2.29
C ARG A 50 -1.96 -2.74 2.09
N ILE A 51 -2.22 -2.37 0.85
CA ILE A 51 -3.25 -1.41 0.43
C ILE A 51 -4.28 -2.15 -0.39
N GLY A 52 -5.56 -1.85 -0.19
CA GLY A 52 -6.64 -2.48 -0.94
C GLY A 52 -7.94 -2.56 -0.16
N HIS A 53 -8.93 -3.15 -0.80
CA HIS A 53 -10.23 -3.37 -0.18
C HIS A 53 -10.21 -4.62 0.72
N ASP A 54 -9.59 -5.70 0.25
CA ASP A 54 -9.45 -6.98 0.95
C ASP A 54 -8.10 -7.67 0.63
N LEU A 55 -7.82 -8.79 1.30
CA LEU A 55 -6.55 -9.51 1.17
C LEU A 55 -6.36 -10.18 -0.21
N TRP A 56 -7.41 -10.32 -1.01
CA TRP A 56 -7.36 -10.93 -2.35
C TRP A 56 -7.20 -9.88 -3.45
N SER A 57 -7.66 -8.65 -3.21
CA SER A 57 -7.58 -7.48 -4.10
C SER A 57 -6.63 -6.40 -3.57
N SER A 58 -5.49 -6.81 -3.00
CA SER A 58 -4.54 -5.88 -2.38
C SER A 58 -3.18 -5.86 -3.06
N SER A 59 -2.57 -4.68 -3.03
CA SER A 59 -1.20 -4.43 -3.42
C SER A 59 -0.32 -4.31 -2.17
N PHE A 60 0.96 -4.61 -2.32
CA PHE A 60 1.97 -4.23 -1.35
C PHE A 60 2.55 -2.87 -1.72
N GLY A 61 2.98 -2.10 -0.74
CA GLY A 61 3.64 -0.84 -0.99
C GLY A 61 4.62 -0.46 0.11
N ALA A 62 5.51 0.48 -0.20
CA ALA A 62 6.41 1.09 0.77
C ALA A 62 6.03 2.56 0.96
N ILE A 63 5.85 2.98 2.20
CA ILE A 63 5.56 4.38 2.55
C ILE A 63 6.75 5.01 3.29
N ASP A 64 6.88 6.33 3.16
CA ASP A 64 7.73 7.13 4.04
C ASP A 64 7.05 7.39 5.40
N ARG A 65 7.78 8.04 6.33
CA ARG A 65 7.30 8.37 7.68
C ARG A 65 6.10 9.33 7.73
N ASN A 66 5.80 10.02 6.64
CA ASN A 66 4.63 10.89 6.52
C ASN A 66 3.44 10.16 5.88
N GLY A 67 3.60 8.88 5.53
CA GLY A 67 2.58 8.09 4.85
C GLY A 67 2.57 8.24 3.33
N LYS A 68 3.57 8.91 2.73
CA LYS A 68 3.67 9.00 1.27
C LYS A 68 4.07 7.65 0.70
N LEU A 69 3.26 7.11 -0.20
CA LEU A 69 3.59 5.92 -0.97
C LEU A 69 4.76 6.21 -1.92
N LEU A 70 5.84 5.45 -1.79
CA LEU A 70 7.03 5.55 -2.63
C LEU A 70 7.01 4.50 -3.75
N PHE A 71 6.54 3.30 -3.44
CA PHE A 71 6.43 2.20 -4.40
C PHE A 71 5.18 1.37 -4.12
N GLU A 72 4.54 0.87 -5.17
CA GLU A 72 3.42 -0.08 -5.11
C GLU A 72 3.74 -1.29 -6.00
N TYR A 73 3.42 -2.47 -5.52
CA TYR A 73 3.60 -3.76 -6.18
C TYR A 73 2.30 -4.55 -6.12
N ASN A 74 1.74 -4.87 -7.29
CA ASN A 74 0.56 -5.71 -7.43
C ASN A 74 0.95 -7.12 -7.91
N GLU A 75 0.58 -8.15 -7.15
CA GLU A 75 0.84 -9.56 -7.49
C GLU A 75 -0.03 -10.03 -8.68
N PHE A 76 -1.15 -9.35 -8.92
CA PHE A 76 -1.98 -9.50 -10.11
C PHE A 76 -1.53 -8.45 -11.13
N GLY A 77 -0.72 -8.88 -12.10
CA GLY A 77 -0.21 -8.06 -13.19
C GLY A 77 -1.31 -7.46 -14.07
N SER A 78 -1.95 -6.41 -13.57
CA SER A 78 -2.78 -5.49 -14.33
C SER A 78 -2.24 -4.10 -14.06
N ILE A 79 -1.34 -3.66 -14.94
CA ILE A 79 -1.25 -2.32 -15.51
C ILE A 79 -1.78 -1.20 -14.59
N GLY A 80 -0.89 -0.54 -13.83
CA GLY A 80 -1.21 0.30 -12.67
C GLY A 80 -1.69 1.75 -12.94
N PRO A 81 -1.70 2.64 -11.93
CA PRO A 81 -1.74 4.09 -12.14
C PRO A 81 -0.33 4.70 -12.21
N PHE A 82 -0.19 5.62 -13.17
CA PHE A 82 1.03 6.32 -13.58
C PHE A 82 1.47 7.41 -12.58
N SER A 83 2.78 7.56 -12.38
CA SER A 83 3.40 8.85 -12.04
C SER A 83 4.80 8.89 -12.65
N GLU A 84 5.14 10.00 -13.33
CA GLU A 84 6.40 10.24 -14.06
C GLU A 84 6.58 9.53 -15.43
N GLY A 85 5.50 9.30 -16.17
CA GLY A 85 5.59 9.15 -17.64
C GLY A 85 5.94 7.78 -18.21
N LEU A 86 5.99 6.71 -17.41
CA LEU A 86 6.11 5.33 -17.91
C LEU A 86 5.27 4.37 -17.06
N ALA A 87 4.17 3.86 -17.62
CA ALA A 87 3.62 2.57 -17.20
C ALA A 87 3.51 1.71 -18.46
N VAL A 88 4.41 0.72 -18.56
CA VAL A 88 4.27 -0.36 -19.52
C VAL A 88 3.42 -1.42 -18.85
N ALA A 89 2.31 -1.77 -19.49
CA ALA A 89 1.94 -3.16 -19.45
C ALA A 89 1.30 -3.59 -20.77
N ASN A 90 1.93 -4.59 -21.36
CA ASN A 90 1.26 -5.60 -22.14
C ASN A 90 1.20 -6.81 -21.20
N SER A 91 0.04 -7.40 -20.94
CA SER A 91 -0.42 -8.45 -21.83
C SER A 91 -1.95 -8.61 -21.80
N GLY A 92 -2.62 -8.08 -22.81
CA GLY A 92 -3.85 -8.69 -23.34
C GLY A 92 -3.49 -9.39 -24.66
N GLU A 93 -3.84 -10.66 -24.81
CA GLU A 93 -3.62 -11.39 -26.07
C GLU A 93 -4.44 -10.73 -27.19
N VAL A 94 -3.77 -10.32 -28.27
CA VAL A 94 -4.38 -9.86 -29.53
C VAL A 94 -4.32 -10.99 -30.55
N ASN A 95 -5.26 -11.02 -31.51
CA ASN A 95 -5.16 -11.97 -32.62
C ASN A 95 -4.02 -11.58 -33.59
N GLU A 96 -3.75 -12.43 -34.60
CA GLU A 96 -2.71 -12.17 -35.62
C GLU A 96 -2.96 -10.90 -36.47
N ALA A 97 -4.15 -10.29 -36.38
CA ALA A 97 -4.51 -9.04 -37.02
C ALA A 97 -4.33 -7.80 -36.12
N GLY A 98 -3.92 -7.98 -34.85
CA GLY A 98 -3.71 -6.91 -33.89
C GLY A 98 -4.99 -6.34 -33.27
N GLU A 99 -6.13 -7.03 -33.43
CA GLU A 99 -7.38 -6.66 -32.78
C GLU A 99 -7.44 -7.27 -31.36
N PRO A 100 -7.95 -6.53 -30.37
CA PRO A 100 -8.15 -7.06 -29.02
C PRO A 100 -9.18 -8.20 -29.04
N LEU A 101 -8.87 -9.31 -28.36
CA LEU A 101 -9.75 -10.49 -28.27
C LEU A 101 -10.96 -10.31 -27.33
N PHE A 102 -11.26 -9.09 -26.89
CA PHE A 102 -12.43 -8.80 -26.06
C PHE A 102 -13.58 -8.31 -26.95
N GLY A 103 -14.72 -9.02 -26.90
CA GLY A 103 -15.92 -8.71 -27.68
C GLY A 103 -16.68 -7.48 -27.22
#